data_AF-A0A8J5TIY1-F1
#
_entry.id   AF-A0A8J5TIY1-F1
#
_cell.length_a   1.000
_cell.length_b   1.000
_cell.length_c   1.000
_cell.angle_alpha   90.00
_cell.angle_beta   90.00
_cell.angle_gamma   90.00
#
_symmetry.space_group_name_H-M   'P 1'
#
loop_
_entity.id
_entity.type
_entity.pdbx_description
1 polymer ?
#
loop_
_entity_poly.entity_id
_entity_poly.type
_entity_poly.pdbx_seq_one_letter_code
_entity_poly.pdbx_strand_id
1 'polypeptide(L)'
;MPQYSADVVAILTVVAAFLPSLIASPTMLFSVRIHESVALPIHRRADLLLKVAALKCAPIEHLARIFHKGFDNAVKRTGYPESLTSIDSTPAWLTFLNPTLFPRGRSSLRYIGDNVAVYLTLLTAASRPQPQYPLIIRGLLMRQYLGTKILMTGLQDAPGQVTKGEPCGGPMCLPHLCTPPLIPHTVYAAMTQILVKCIDWTPALCKLMSLGIKQSGLWDSLDRTQVWNVQRPPWHHALVQLVTPSVAGVVSEVIKAVPPLPPAKPAHPSQLSVRLEHHLAAWTLQLLTGMEGVADTVPLSVIYVAHTVNSYLPPTLKPTGGHVITQIVVSALYSVINSRSSLDELNDSPITDGQWDMMIAVGERLCSLHDSNYDTHLNQMTQALLAQLDDLDDEGEEDSLDDYTDEEVVESVCTALANTVLSSVQGQHALVAVWEFLKRNMEWVQETLGVPAILPLTTDHPPSQFSFTADPPIYNPIYYYKRAIYTRLDQESLMNFKSDWDAILWSDLGLPKDTIIDFIKQRPEFKEEAVLTKIQLAAVKKLKPFLKQTDDSEIKSEDKK
;
A
#
# COMPACT_ATOMS: atom_id res chain seq x y z
N MET A 1 11.58 -25.14 -29.51
CA MET A 1 10.44 -25.41 -28.61
C MET A 1 10.61 -24.72 -27.26
N PRO A 2 11.74 -24.85 -26.55
CA PRO A 2 11.91 -24.18 -25.25
C PRO A 2 11.75 -22.67 -25.35
N GLN A 3 12.38 -22.04 -26.36
CA GLN A 3 12.25 -20.60 -26.61
C GLN A 3 10.80 -20.17 -26.85
N TYR A 4 10.06 -20.86 -27.74
CA TYR A 4 8.67 -20.51 -28.03
C TYR A 4 7.76 -20.63 -26.79
N SER A 5 8.00 -21.63 -25.93
CA SER A 5 7.32 -21.75 -24.64
C SER A 5 7.67 -20.59 -23.71
N ALA A 6 8.95 -20.24 -23.60
CA ALA A 6 9.42 -19.11 -22.80
C ALA A 6 8.83 -17.78 -23.29
N ASP A 7 8.74 -17.57 -24.61
CA ASP A 7 8.14 -16.37 -25.21
C ASP A 7 6.65 -16.25 -24.85
N VAL A 8 5.89 -17.35 -24.92
CA VAL A 8 4.48 -17.35 -24.51
C VAL A 8 4.33 -17.06 -23.02
N VAL A 9 5.14 -17.71 -22.17
CA VAL A 9 5.12 -17.47 -20.71
C VAL A 9 5.48 -16.03 -20.40
N ALA A 10 6.45 -15.45 -21.10
CA ALA A 10 6.80 -14.04 -20.97
C ALA A 10 5.63 -13.12 -21.34
N ILE A 11 4.96 -13.35 -22.47
CA ILE A 11 3.77 -12.60 -22.88
C ILE A 11 2.68 -12.68 -21.81
N LEU A 12 2.35 -13.89 -21.36
CA LEU A 12 1.31 -14.10 -20.33
C LEU A 12 1.69 -13.43 -19.01
N THR A 13 2.96 -13.48 -18.60
CA THR A 13 3.45 -12.83 -17.38
C THR A 13 3.33 -11.31 -17.48
N VAL A 14 3.71 -10.73 -18.62
CA VAL A 14 3.54 -9.29 -18.88
C VAL A 14 2.06 -8.91 -18.83
N VAL A 15 1.18 -9.69 -19.46
CA VAL A 15 -0.26 -9.44 -19.42
C VAL A 15 -0.80 -9.51 -17.99
N ALA A 16 -0.39 -10.51 -17.20
CA ALA A 16 -0.78 -10.62 -15.79
C ALA A 16 -0.30 -9.43 -14.95
N ALA A 17 0.92 -8.93 -15.20
CA ALA A 17 1.48 -7.81 -14.47
C ALA A 17 0.77 -6.47 -14.78
N PHE A 18 0.32 -6.27 -16.03
CA PHE A 18 -0.42 -5.06 -16.42
C PHE A 18 -1.92 -5.13 -16.10
N LEU A 19 -2.50 -6.31 -15.97
CA LEU A 19 -3.94 -6.45 -15.75
C LEU A 19 -4.47 -5.64 -14.55
N PRO A 20 -3.78 -5.57 -13.37
CA PRO A 20 -4.18 -4.74 -12.25
C PRO A 20 -4.32 -3.24 -12.59
N SER A 21 -3.60 -2.70 -13.58
CA SER A 21 -3.75 -1.30 -13.98
C SER A 21 -5.04 -1.02 -14.77
N LEU A 22 -5.69 -2.07 -15.29
CA LEU A 22 -6.83 -1.97 -16.20
C LEU A 22 -8.18 -2.26 -15.51
N ILE A 23 -8.16 -2.94 -14.36
CA ILE A 23 -9.36 -3.34 -13.63
C ILE A 23 -9.74 -2.32 -12.55
N ALA A 24 -11.03 -2.24 -12.24
CA ALA A 24 -11.54 -1.36 -11.18
C ALA A 24 -11.52 -2.04 -9.80
N SER A 25 -11.62 -3.37 -9.77
CA SER A 25 -11.65 -4.16 -8.55
C SER A 25 -10.75 -5.40 -8.71
N PRO A 26 -9.98 -5.80 -7.69
CA PRO A 26 -9.14 -6.99 -7.74
C PRO A 26 -9.94 -8.30 -7.94
N THR A 27 -11.24 -8.31 -7.65
CA THR A 27 -12.15 -9.44 -7.95
C THR A 27 -12.20 -9.73 -9.46
N MET A 28 -11.98 -8.72 -10.30
CA MET A 28 -11.92 -8.86 -11.76
C MET A 28 -10.71 -9.65 -12.27
N LEU A 29 -9.75 -10.00 -11.41
CA LEU A 29 -8.71 -10.98 -11.74
C LEU A 29 -9.28 -12.41 -11.78
N PHE A 30 -10.38 -12.64 -11.06
CA PHE A 30 -10.97 -13.96 -10.84
C PHE A 30 -12.30 -14.13 -11.55
N SER A 31 -13.15 -13.11 -11.56
CA SER A 31 -14.46 -13.16 -12.20
C SER A 31 -14.81 -11.83 -12.86
N VAL A 32 -15.33 -11.88 -14.09
CA VAL A 32 -15.63 -10.68 -14.88
C VAL A 32 -16.87 -10.91 -15.71
N ARG A 33 -17.77 -9.93 -15.80
CA ARG A 33 -18.86 -9.90 -16.79
C ARG A 33 -18.59 -8.91 -17.92
N ILE A 34 -19.23 -9.14 -19.07
CA ILE A 34 -18.97 -8.42 -20.33
C ILE A 34 -19.19 -6.90 -20.26
N HIS A 35 -20.07 -6.45 -19.37
CA HIS A 35 -20.40 -5.03 -19.20
C HIS A 35 -19.56 -4.34 -18.12
N GLU A 36 -18.74 -5.09 -17.37
CA GLU A 36 -18.06 -4.57 -16.19
C GLU A 36 -16.62 -4.13 -16.47
N SER A 37 -15.94 -4.73 -17.46
CA SER A 37 -14.50 -4.51 -17.62
C SER A 37 -13.91 -4.89 -18.98
N VAL A 38 -12.83 -4.19 -19.34
CA VAL A 38 -11.91 -4.55 -20.43
C VAL A 38 -11.16 -5.86 -20.17
N ALA A 39 -11.21 -6.39 -18.94
CA ALA A 39 -10.53 -7.62 -18.55
C ALA A 39 -11.07 -8.87 -19.25
N LEU A 40 -12.37 -8.95 -19.55
CA LEU A 40 -12.95 -10.16 -20.15
C LEU A 40 -12.30 -10.53 -21.51
N PRO A 41 -12.20 -9.61 -22.49
CA PRO A 41 -11.46 -9.88 -23.73
C PRO A 41 -9.99 -10.26 -23.51
N ILE A 42 -9.33 -9.67 -22.50
CA ILE A 42 -7.93 -9.96 -22.18
C ILE A 42 -7.80 -11.40 -21.68
N HIS A 43 -8.63 -11.79 -20.71
CA HIS A 43 -8.62 -13.16 -20.19
C HIS A 43 -8.88 -14.18 -21.29
N ARG A 44 -9.87 -13.95 -22.17
CA ARG A 44 -10.19 -14.85 -23.27
C ARG A 44 -9.05 -14.99 -24.28
N ARG A 45 -8.35 -13.90 -24.61
CA ARG A 45 -7.19 -13.92 -25.51
C ARG A 45 -5.98 -14.61 -24.89
N ALA A 46 -5.71 -14.35 -23.61
CA ALA A 46 -4.63 -15.00 -22.87
C ALA A 46 -4.90 -16.51 -22.71
N ASP A 47 -6.14 -16.89 -22.45
CA ASP A 47 -6.58 -18.28 -22.38
C ASP A 47 -6.46 -18.98 -23.74
N LEU A 48 -6.88 -18.34 -24.84
CA LEU A 48 -6.69 -18.87 -26.19
C LEU A 48 -5.19 -19.04 -26.53
N LEU A 49 -4.35 -18.06 -26.18
CA LEU A 49 -2.91 -18.14 -26.38
C LEU A 49 -2.32 -19.33 -25.63
N LEU A 50 -2.72 -19.54 -24.36
CA LEU A 50 -2.33 -20.70 -23.58
C LEU A 50 -2.85 -22.01 -24.19
N LYS A 51 -4.10 -22.00 -24.67
CA LYS A 51 -4.76 -22.95 -25.58
C LYS A 51 -3.80 -23.52 -26.62
N VAL A 52 -3.37 -22.61 -27.50
CA VAL A 52 -2.50 -22.89 -28.63
C VAL A 52 -1.11 -23.31 -28.16
N ALA A 53 -0.59 -22.66 -27.12
CA ALA A 53 0.72 -22.99 -26.57
C ALA A 53 0.75 -24.37 -25.94
N ALA A 54 -0.31 -24.86 -25.30
CA ALA A 54 -0.37 -26.21 -24.76
C ALA A 54 -0.28 -27.26 -25.88
N LEU A 55 -0.97 -27.05 -26.99
CA LEU A 55 -0.89 -27.93 -28.16
C LEU A 55 0.50 -27.91 -28.82
N LYS A 56 1.15 -26.74 -28.87
CA LYS A 56 2.45 -26.59 -29.50
C LYS A 56 3.65 -26.87 -28.60
N CYS A 57 3.58 -26.61 -27.30
CA CYS A 57 4.75 -26.60 -26.41
C CYS A 57 4.76 -27.74 -25.41
N ALA A 58 3.60 -28.27 -25.02
CA ALA A 58 3.54 -29.33 -24.03
C ALA A 58 4.39 -30.53 -24.48
N PRO A 59 5.02 -31.26 -23.55
CA PRO A 59 5.73 -32.49 -23.88
C PRO A 59 4.83 -33.45 -24.67
N ILE A 60 5.34 -34.03 -25.74
CA ILE A 60 4.55 -34.86 -26.67
C ILE A 60 3.93 -36.08 -25.97
N GLU A 61 4.54 -36.52 -24.86
CA GLU A 61 4.06 -37.58 -23.98
C GLU A 61 2.72 -37.20 -23.32
N HIS A 62 2.55 -35.94 -22.96
CA HIS A 62 1.31 -35.43 -22.36
C HIS A 62 0.19 -35.45 -23.40
N LEU A 63 0.47 -34.97 -24.61
CA LEU A 63 -0.47 -35.03 -25.74
C LEU A 63 -0.86 -36.47 -26.06
N ALA A 64 0.11 -37.38 -26.16
CA ALA A 64 -0.15 -38.79 -26.48
C ALA A 64 -0.94 -39.50 -25.37
N ARG A 65 -0.74 -39.14 -24.10
CA ARG A 65 -1.51 -39.66 -22.98
C ARG A 65 -2.95 -39.14 -23.01
N ILE A 66 -3.16 -37.87 -23.28
CA ILE A 66 -4.50 -37.25 -23.22
C ILE A 66 -5.33 -37.60 -24.47
N PHE A 67 -4.72 -37.56 -25.65
CA PHE A 67 -5.38 -37.84 -26.94
C PHE A 67 -5.22 -39.28 -27.43
N HIS A 68 -4.92 -40.24 -26.53
CA HIS A 68 -4.76 -41.66 -26.89
C HIS A 68 -6.02 -42.30 -27.51
N LYS A 69 -7.20 -41.70 -27.28
CA LYS A 69 -8.50 -42.11 -27.85
C LYS A 69 -8.98 -41.18 -28.98
N GLY A 70 -8.10 -40.36 -29.53
CA GLY A 70 -8.43 -39.35 -30.53
C GLY A 70 -8.84 -38.00 -29.92
N PHE A 71 -9.11 -37.04 -30.81
CA PHE A 71 -9.35 -35.63 -30.45
C PHE A 71 -10.82 -35.31 -30.14
N ASP A 72 -11.74 -36.25 -30.34
CA ASP A 72 -13.17 -36.00 -30.13
C ASP A 72 -13.49 -35.69 -28.67
N ASN A 73 -12.74 -36.26 -27.72
CA ASN A 73 -12.86 -35.94 -26.30
C ASN A 73 -12.35 -34.54 -25.95
N ALA A 74 -11.41 -33.98 -26.74
CA ALA A 74 -10.96 -32.60 -26.57
C ALA A 74 -12.08 -31.61 -26.92
N VAL A 75 -12.89 -31.97 -27.91
CA VAL A 75 -14.01 -31.17 -28.44
C VAL A 75 -15.29 -31.37 -27.62
N LYS A 76 -15.54 -32.59 -27.12
CA LYS A 76 -16.73 -32.98 -26.34
C LYS A 76 -16.66 -32.65 -24.85
N ARG A 77 -15.51 -32.18 -24.33
CA ARG A 77 -15.41 -31.64 -22.97
C ARG A 77 -16.15 -30.30 -22.79
N THR A 78 -16.82 -29.85 -23.84
CA THR A 78 -17.92 -28.88 -23.86
C THR A 78 -19.10 -29.35 -23.00
N GLY A 79 -18.90 -29.41 -21.68
CA GLY A 79 -19.92 -29.74 -20.69
C GLY A 79 -20.59 -28.52 -20.07
N TYR A 80 -19.97 -27.34 -20.18
CA TYR A 80 -20.54 -26.07 -19.73
C TYR A 80 -20.02 -24.96 -20.63
N PRO A 81 -20.87 -24.03 -21.12
CA PRO A 81 -20.35 -22.84 -21.75
C PRO A 81 -19.61 -22.06 -20.65
N GLU A 82 -18.31 -21.81 -20.82
CA GLU A 82 -17.76 -20.57 -20.27
C GLU A 82 -18.62 -19.47 -20.89
N SER A 83 -19.61 -18.98 -20.13
CA SER A 83 -20.54 -17.93 -20.53
C SER A 83 -19.85 -16.93 -21.44
N LEU A 84 -20.29 -16.79 -22.70
CA LEU A 84 -19.64 -15.85 -23.64
C LEU A 84 -19.57 -14.43 -23.07
N THR A 85 -20.41 -14.14 -22.09
CA THR A 85 -20.56 -12.87 -21.42
C THR A 85 -19.97 -12.85 -20.00
N SER A 86 -19.45 -13.95 -19.46
CA SER A 86 -18.81 -13.95 -18.13
C SER A 86 -17.70 -14.98 -17.94
N ILE A 87 -16.84 -14.69 -16.97
CA ILE A 87 -15.92 -15.61 -16.34
C ILE A 87 -16.32 -15.62 -14.87
N ASP A 88 -16.71 -16.78 -14.34
CA ASP A 88 -17.24 -16.89 -12.98
C ASP A 88 -16.21 -17.44 -11.99
N SER A 89 -15.00 -17.76 -12.46
CA SER A 89 -13.91 -18.26 -11.62
C SER A 89 -12.55 -18.04 -12.25
N THR A 90 -11.50 -18.20 -11.43
CA THR A 90 -10.11 -17.89 -11.78
C THR A 90 -9.73 -18.42 -13.17
N PRO A 91 -9.35 -17.53 -14.11
CA PRO A 91 -8.92 -17.92 -15.44
C PRO A 91 -7.77 -18.92 -15.41
N ALA A 92 -7.87 -19.99 -16.21
CA ALA A 92 -6.89 -21.07 -16.24
C ALA A 92 -5.47 -20.58 -16.54
N TRP A 93 -5.32 -19.52 -17.34
CA TRP A 93 -4.03 -18.94 -17.68
C TRP A 93 -3.32 -18.23 -16.54
N LEU A 94 -4.07 -17.63 -15.61
CA LEU A 94 -3.48 -17.04 -14.40
C LEU A 94 -3.00 -18.14 -13.45
N THR A 95 -3.83 -19.16 -13.23
CA THR A 95 -3.42 -20.35 -12.47
C THR A 95 -2.21 -21.05 -13.09
N PHE A 96 -2.14 -21.12 -14.42
CA PHE A 96 -1.03 -21.72 -15.14
C PHE A 96 0.29 -21.02 -14.83
N LEU A 97 0.29 -19.68 -14.74
CA LEU A 97 1.47 -18.90 -14.36
C LEU A 97 1.84 -19.13 -12.89
N ASN A 98 0.86 -18.99 -11.99
CA ASN A 98 1.10 -19.18 -10.58
C ASN A 98 -0.18 -19.65 -9.85
N PRO A 99 -0.29 -20.95 -9.50
CA PRO A 99 -1.47 -21.49 -8.83
C PRO A 99 -1.58 -21.07 -7.35
N THR A 100 -0.48 -20.59 -6.74
CA THR A 100 -0.49 -20.10 -5.36
C THR A 100 -1.02 -18.67 -5.27
N LEU A 101 -0.70 -17.83 -6.25
CA LEU A 101 -1.23 -16.47 -6.39
C LEU A 101 -2.66 -16.48 -6.97
N PHE A 102 -2.93 -17.39 -7.92
CA PHE A 102 -4.20 -17.51 -8.63
C PHE A 102 -4.75 -18.96 -8.54
N PRO A 103 -5.29 -19.36 -7.37
CA PRO A 103 -5.81 -20.72 -7.17
C PRO A 103 -7.03 -21.03 -8.05
N ARG A 104 -7.13 -22.28 -8.52
CA ARG A 104 -8.24 -22.73 -9.40
C ARG A 104 -9.60 -22.54 -8.75
N GLY A 105 -10.58 -22.13 -9.55
CA GLY A 105 -12.00 -22.16 -9.18
C GLY A 105 -12.41 -21.13 -8.13
N ARG A 106 -11.59 -20.10 -7.85
CA ARG A 106 -11.97 -19.01 -6.94
C ARG A 106 -12.60 -17.86 -7.71
N SER A 107 -13.61 -17.23 -7.13
CA SER A 107 -14.35 -16.11 -7.72
C SER A 107 -14.24 -14.80 -6.93
N SER A 108 -13.75 -14.84 -5.69
CA SER A 108 -13.63 -13.67 -4.82
C SER A 108 -12.35 -13.74 -3.98
N LEU A 109 -11.88 -12.56 -3.56
CA LEU A 109 -10.77 -12.38 -2.62
C LEU A 109 -11.02 -13.05 -1.25
N ARG A 110 -12.27 -13.32 -0.90
CA ARG A 110 -12.61 -13.99 0.36
C ARG A 110 -12.02 -15.40 0.45
N TYR A 111 -11.91 -16.08 -0.69
CA TYR A 111 -11.53 -17.49 -0.78
C TYR A 111 -10.04 -17.73 -1.02
N ILE A 112 -9.23 -16.67 -1.04
CA ILE A 112 -7.77 -16.75 -1.14
C ILE A 112 -7.14 -16.36 0.20
N GLY A 113 -5.87 -16.73 0.40
CA GLY A 113 -5.16 -16.45 1.64
C GLY A 113 -5.02 -14.94 1.90
N ASP A 114 -5.02 -14.56 3.18
CA ASP A 114 -5.05 -13.15 3.61
C ASP A 114 -3.94 -12.32 2.99
N ASN A 115 -2.70 -12.83 3.01
CA ASN A 115 -1.54 -12.15 2.44
C ASN A 115 -1.73 -11.87 0.94
N VAL A 116 -2.28 -12.85 0.21
CA VAL A 116 -2.52 -12.74 -1.23
C VAL A 116 -3.65 -11.74 -1.53
N ALA A 117 -4.73 -11.78 -0.74
CA ALA A 117 -5.85 -10.85 -0.88
C ALA A 117 -5.42 -9.39 -0.67
N VAL A 118 -4.66 -9.13 0.40
CA VAL A 118 -4.11 -7.81 0.71
C VAL A 118 -3.14 -7.37 -0.40
N TYR A 119 -2.22 -8.25 -0.82
CA TYR A 119 -1.27 -7.96 -1.88
C TYR A 119 -1.96 -7.56 -3.18
N LEU A 120 -2.91 -8.37 -3.68
CA LEU A 120 -3.60 -8.09 -4.95
C LEU A 120 -4.41 -6.80 -4.88
N THR A 121 -4.99 -6.48 -3.72
CA THR A 121 -5.75 -5.23 -3.51
C THR A 121 -4.82 -4.00 -3.56
N LEU A 122 -3.70 -4.04 -2.81
CA LEU A 122 -2.69 -2.97 -2.82
C LEU A 122 -1.98 -2.85 -4.18
N LEU A 123 -1.71 -3.97 -4.85
CA LEU A 123 -1.15 -4.01 -6.20
C LEU A 123 -2.09 -3.33 -7.19
N THR A 124 -3.40 -3.60 -7.09
CA THR A 124 -4.40 -2.97 -7.95
C THR A 124 -4.44 -1.47 -7.67
N ALA A 125 -4.43 -1.02 -6.41
CA ALA A 125 -4.34 0.40 -6.08
C ALA A 125 -3.07 1.09 -6.64
N ALA A 126 -1.91 0.42 -6.55
CA ALA A 126 -0.61 0.95 -6.96
C ALA A 126 -0.38 0.97 -8.47
N SER A 127 -0.96 0.02 -9.20
CA SER A 127 -0.78 -0.13 -10.65
C SER A 127 -1.61 0.85 -11.47
N ARG A 128 -2.59 1.54 -10.86
CA ARG A 128 -3.51 2.42 -11.58
C ARG A 128 -2.83 3.75 -11.95
N PRO A 129 -3.01 4.26 -13.18
CA PRO A 129 -2.47 5.57 -13.58
C PRO A 129 -3.02 6.73 -12.74
N GLN A 130 -4.26 6.60 -12.27
CA GLN A 130 -4.92 7.54 -11.37
C GLN A 130 -5.23 6.85 -10.04
N PRO A 131 -5.11 7.56 -8.91
CA PRO A 131 -5.36 6.96 -7.60
C PRO A 131 -6.82 6.56 -7.45
N GLN A 132 -7.05 5.32 -7.00
CA GLN A 132 -8.35 4.83 -6.57
C GLN A 132 -8.33 4.69 -5.05
N TYR A 133 -8.67 5.78 -4.37
CA TYR A 133 -8.62 5.87 -2.90
C TYR A 133 -9.41 4.78 -2.17
N PRO A 134 -10.60 4.34 -2.63
CA PRO A 134 -11.32 3.23 -1.99
C PRO A 134 -10.51 1.93 -1.93
N LEU A 135 -9.68 1.64 -2.94
CA LEU A 135 -8.81 0.44 -2.94
C LEU A 135 -7.67 0.57 -1.93
N ILE A 136 -7.16 1.78 -1.70
CA ILE A 136 -6.15 2.05 -0.67
C ILE A 136 -6.78 1.79 0.70
N ILE A 137 -7.95 2.37 0.97
CA ILE A 137 -8.69 2.13 2.21
C ILE A 137 -8.94 0.63 2.41
N ARG A 138 -9.46 -0.06 1.39
CA ARG A 138 -9.71 -1.51 1.44
C ARG A 138 -8.45 -2.29 1.80
N GLY A 139 -7.34 -2.03 1.11
CA GLY A 139 -6.07 -2.74 1.36
C GLY A 139 -5.45 -2.46 2.73
N LEU A 140 -5.72 -1.28 3.32
CA LEU A 140 -5.30 -0.93 4.67
C LEU A 140 -6.16 -1.59 5.76
N LEU A 141 -7.47 -1.68 5.56
CA LEU A 141 -8.41 -2.11 6.59
C LEU A 141 -8.75 -3.61 6.56
N MET A 142 -8.70 -4.26 5.39
CA MET A 142 -9.06 -5.66 5.25
C MET A 142 -8.12 -6.62 6.01
N ARG A 143 -8.62 -7.82 6.30
CA ARG A 143 -7.90 -8.93 6.95
C ARG A 143 -7.25 -8.49 8.26
N GLN A 144 -8.04 -7.91 9.15
CA GLN A 144 -7.61 -7.38 10.45
C GLN A 144 -6.41 -6.42 10.32
N TYR A 145 -6.50 -5.48 9.38
CA TYR A 145 -5.49 -4.46 9.11
C TYR A 145 -4.11 -5.01 8.73
N LEU A 146 -4.04 -6.20 8.12
CA LEU A 146 -2.77 -6.86 7.79
C LEU A 146 -1.85 -5.98 6.93
N GLY A 147 -2.41 -5.32 5.91
CA GLY A 147 -1.67 -4.37 5.07
C GLY A 147 -1.08 -3.23 5.90
N THR A 148 -1.90 -2.63 6.77
CA THR A 148 -1.45 -1.54 7.65
C THR A 148 -0.34 -1.97 8.60
N LYS A 149 -0.49 -3.12 9.28
CA LYS A 149 0.53 -3.66 10.21
C LYS A 149 1.88 -3.83 9.52
N ILE A 150 1.89 -4.39 8.32
CA ILE A 150 3.12 -4.62 7.55
C ILE A 150 3.77 -3.30 7.15
N LEU A 151 3.01 -2.38 6.57
CA LEU A 151 3.54 -1.09 6.12
C LEU A 151 4.08 -0.26 7.29
N MET A 152 3.34 -0.16 8.40
CA MET A 152 3.79 0.59 9.59
C MET A 152 5.02 -0.03 10.23
N THR A 153 5.08 -1.36 10.36
CA THR A 153 6.25 -2.06 10.93
C THR A 153 7.49 -1.82 10.08
N GLY A 154 7.38 -1.84 8.75
CA GLY A 154 8.51 -1.53 7.86
C GLY A 154 9.00 -0.08 7.99
N LEU A 155 8.09 0.86 8.23
CA LEU A 155 8.41 2.30 8.29
C LEU A 155 8.89 2.77 9.67
N GLN A 156 8.69 2.01 10.75
CA GLN A 156 8.80 2.49 12.13
C GLN A 156 10.19 3.04 12.54
N ASP A 157 11.26 2.46 12.00
CA ASP A 157 12.67 2.83 12.29
C ASP A 157 13.42 3.23 11.01
N ALA A 158 12.70 3.44 9.90
CA ALA A 158 13.32 3.81 8.64
C ALA A 158 13.97 5.20 8.78
N PRO A 159 15.27 5.35 8.46
CA PRO A 159 15.96 6.62 8.57
C PRO A 159 15.33 7.61 7.59
N GLY A 160 14.71 8.65 8.14
CA GLY A 160 14.19 9.79 7.38
C GLY A 160 14.73 11.06 8.00
N GLN A 161 15.41 11.89 7.21
CA GLN A 161 15.55 13.28 7.59
C GLN A 161 14.24 13.97 7.23
N VAL A 162 13.64 14.67 8.19
CA VAL A 162 12.54 15.62 7.91
C VAL A 162 13.15 16.79 7.14
N THR A 163 13.34 16.63 5.83
CA THR A 163 13.80 17.71 4.97
C THR A 163 12.64 18.67 4.75
N LYS A 164 12.89 19.98 4.87
CA LYS A 164 11.96 21.00 4.38
C LYS A 164 11.82 20.80 2.87
N GLY A 165 10.72 20.18 2.44
CA GLY A 165 10.40 20.10 1.02
C GLY A 165 10.05 21.50 0.53
N GLU A 166 10.67 21.95 -0.55
CA GLU A 166 10.15 23.11 -1.29
C GLU A 166 8.82 22.71 -1.95
N PRO A 167 7.84 23.63 -2.06
CA PRO A 167 6.61 23.35 -2.76
C PRO A 167 6.91 22.99 -4.22
N CYS A 168 6.18 22.01 -4.74
CA CYS A 168 6.16 21.59 -6.14
C CYS A 168 5.85 22.82 -7.02
N GLY A 169 6.88 23.38 -7.68
CA GLY A 169 6.75 24.54 -8.58
C GLY A 169 6.00 24.23 -9.89
N GLY A 170 5.07 23.27 -9.87
CA GLY A 170 4.31 22.82 -11.03
C GLY A 170 3.18 23.79 -11.39
N PRO A 171 2.88 23.99 -12.69
CA PRO A 171 1.90 24.98 -13.16
C PRO A 171 0.42 24.68 -12.81
N MET A 172 0.13 23.55 -12.14
CA MET A 172 -1.19 23.23 -11.56
C MET A 172 -1.12 22.91 -10.07
N CYS A 173 -0.01 23.19 -9.41
CA CYS A 173 0.18 22.95 -7.97
C CYS A 173 -0.54 24.08 -7.21
N LEU A 174 -1.62 23.76 -6.50
CA LEU A 174 -2.12 24.65 -5.45
C LEU A 174 -1.13 24.56 -4.26
N PRO A 175 -0.74 25.67 -3.61
CA PRO A 175 0.27 25.66 -2.53
C PRO A 175 -0.04 24.68 -1.38
N HIS A 176 -1.32 24.41 -1.15
CA HIS A 176 -1.85 23.48 -0.14
C HIS A 176 -2.13 22.06 -0.69
N LEU A 177 -1.73 21.74 -1.93
CA LEU A 177 -1.82 20.42 -2.59
C LEU A 177 -0.46 19.90 -3.07
N CYS A 178 0.64 20.55 -2.65
CA CYS A 178 1.99 20.07 -2.92
C CYS A 178 2.20 18.69 -2.30
N THR A 179 2.68 17.74 -3.09
CA THR A 179 3.04 16.41 -2.57
C THR A 179 4.15 16.62 -1.54
N PRO A 180 3.92 16.31 -0.25
CA PRO A 180 4.97 16.39 0.75
C PRO A 180 6.13 15.47 0.33
N PRO A 181 7.38 15.75 0.75
CA PRO A 181 8.50 14.88 0.44
C PRO A 181 8.14 13.47 0.89
N LEU A 182 8.23 12.52 -0.04
CA LEU A 182 7.93 11.13 0.23
C LEU A 182 9.06 10.55 1.08
N ILE A 183 8.93 10.67 2.39
CA ILE A 183 9.87 10.13 3.39
C ILE A 183 9.09 9.24 4.36
N PRO A 184 9.77 8.35 5.12
CA PRO A 184 9.10 7.44 6.06
C PRO A 184 8.10 8.13 6.99
N HIS A 185 8.48 9.28 7.56
CA HIS A 185 7.64 10.07 8.47
C HIS A 185 6.34 10.51 7.82
N THR A 186 6.39 11.02 6.59
CA THR A 186 5.21 11.48 5.84
C THR A 186 4.26 10.32 5.58
N VAL A 187 4.78 9.17 5.14
CA VAL A 187 3.95 8.00 4.83
C VAL A 187 3.33 7.42 6.11
N TYR A 188 4.11 7.31 7.18
CA TYR A 188 3.60 6.81 8.47
C TYR A 188 2.52 7.74 9.03
N ALA A 189 2.75 9.05 9.02
CA ALA A 189 1.77 10.05 9.45
C ALA A 189 0.51 10.01 8.58
N ALA A 190 0.67 9.89 7.27
CA ALA A 190 -0.45 9.75 6.33
C ALA A 190 -1.32 8.52 6.64
N MET A 191 -0.70 7.36 6.85
CA MET A 191 -1.43 6.15 7.24
C MET A 191 -2.18 6.35 8.56
N THR A 192 -1.52 6.93 9.57
CA THR A 192 -2.10 7.17 10.89
C THR A 192 -3.31 8.13 10.80
N GLN A 193 -3.22 9.17 9.97
CA GLN A 193 -4.33 10.09 9.67
C GLN A 193 -5.51 9.38 9.00
N ILE A 194 -5.25 8.49 8.04
CA ILE A 194 -6.29 7.68 7.40
C ILE A 194 -7.00 6.80 8.44
N LEU A 195 -6.23 6.10 9.29
CA LEU A 195 -6.79 5.20 10.31
C LEU A 195 -7.70 5.94 11.29
N VAL A 196 -7.26 7.09 11.83
CA VAL A 196 -8.06 7.90 12.78
C VAL A 196 -9.35 8.42 12.15
N LYS A 197 -9.41 8.58 10.83
CA LYS A 197 -10.61 9.03 10.10
C LYS A 197 -11.52 7.89 9.64
N CYS A 198 -11.04 6.66 9.66
CA CYS A 198 -11.77 5.51 9.13
C CYS A 198 -12.17 4.48 10.19
N ILE A 199 -11.64 4.58 11.40
CA ILE A 199 -11.87 3.64 12.49
C ILE A 199 -12.35 4.43 13.68
N ASP A 200 -13.56 4.16 14.15
CA ASP A 200 -14.14 4.85 15.30
C ASP A 200 -13.75 4.13 16.61
N TRP A 201 -13.30 2.87 16.53
CA TRP A 201 -12.75 2.13 17.67
C TRP A 201 -11.41 2.70 18.20
N THR A 202 -11.47 3.41 19.34
CA THR A 202 -10.33 4.09 19.97
C THR A 202 -9.06 3.23 20.18
N PRO A 203 -9.15 1.99 20.73
CA PRO A 203 -7.97 1.14 20.93
C PRO A 203 -7.31 0.63 19.64
N ALA A 204 -7.96 0.72 18.48
CA ALA A 204 -7.46 0.19 17.22
C ALA A 204 -6.08 0.74 16.86
N LEU A 205 -5.91 2.05 16.96
CA LEU A 205 -4.64 2.71 16.63
C LEU A 205 -3.50 2.20 17.52
N CYS A 206 -3.78 2.02 18.81
CA CYS A 206 -2.81 1.46 19.75
C CYS A 206 -2.46 0.00 19.43
N LYS A 207 -3.45 -0.83 19.10
CA LYS A 207 -3.23 -2.23 18.67
C LYS A 207 -2.32 -2.29 17.44
N LEU A 208 -2.47 -1.36 16.50
CA LEU A 208 -1.66 -1.29 15.28
C LEU A 208 -0.24 -0.74 15.51
N MET A 209 -0.08 0.28 16.35
CA MET A 209 1.21 0.93 16.59
C MET A 209 2.06 0.23 17.66
N SER A 210 1.43 -0.39 18.67
CA SER A 210 2.11 -0.83 19.90
C SER A 210 3.23 -1.83 19.67
N LEU A 211 3.06 -2.81 18.77
CA LEU A 211 4.10 -3.77 18.47
C LEU A 211 5.35 -3.09 17.92
N GLY A 212 5.15 -2.16 16.98
CA GLY A 212 6.24 -1.42 16.36
C GLY A 212 6.93 -0.45 17.31
N ILE A 213 6.15 0.24 18.15
CA ILE A 213 6.71 1.12 19.18
C ILE A 213 7.53 0.32 20.20
N LYS A 214 7.02 -0.81 20.71
CA LYS A 214 7.72 -1.69 21.66
C LYS A 214 9.05 -2.22 21.11
N GLN A 215 9.09 -2.49 19.80
CA GLN A 215 10.28 -2.99 19.12
C GLN A 215 11.23 -1.86 18.68
N SER A 216 10.76 -0.62 18.63
CA SER A 216 11.59 0.52 18.26
C SER A 216 12.72 0.69 19.26
N GLY A 217 13.91 1.01 18.76
CA GLY A 217 15.06 1.40 19.58
C GLY A 217 15.11 2.90 19.89
N LEU A 218 14.23 3.71 19.29
CA LEU A 218 14.38 5.16 19.17
C LEU A 218 13.50 5.94 20.17
N TRP A 219 13.64 5.60 21.45
CA TRP A 219 12.82 6.16 22.52
C TRP A 219 13.26 7.55 23.01
N ASP A 220 14.49 7.97 22.71
CA ASP A 220 15.10 9.20 23.23
C ASP A 220 14.26 10.46 22.95
N SER A 221 13.49 10.45 21.85
CA SER A 221 12.58 11.55 21.51
C SER A 221 11.47 11.80 22.55
N LEU A 222 11.20 10.85 23.45
CA LEU A 222 10.25 10.99 24.54
C LEU A 222 10.87 11.58 25.82
N ASP A 223 12.19 11.79 25.87
CA ASP A 223 12.82 12.43 27.02
C ASP A 223 12.52 13.94 27.05
N ARG A 224 12.33 14.49 28.25
CA ARG A 224 12.12 15.93 28.48
C ARG A 224 13.25 16.82 27.94
N THR A 225 14.46 16.29 27.77
CA THR A 225 15.60 17.02 27.16
C THR A 225 15.55 17.08 25.64
N GLN A 226 14.63 16.34 25.01
CA GLN A 226 14.54 16.15 23.55
C GLN A 226 13.25 16.73 22.95
N VAL A 227 12.62 17.71 23.60
CA VAL A 227 11.44 18.43 23.07
C VAL A 227 11.70 19.04 21.67
N TRP A 228 12.90 19.55 21.47
CA TRP A 228 13.37 20.15 20.21
C TRP A 228 13.81 19.13 19.16
N ASN A 229 13.76 17.82 19.46
CA ASN A 229 14.28 16.80 18.58
C ASN A 229 13.44 16.71 17.29
N VAL A 230 14.01 17.23 16.20
CA VAL A 230 13.43 17.15 14.85
C VAL A 230 13.58 15.73 14.27
N GLN A 231 14.55 14.95 14.75
CA GLN A 231 14.82 13.56 14.36
C GLN A 231 14.09 12.55 15.26
N ARG A 232 12.78 12.73 15.36
CA ARG A 232 11.88 11.77 16.04
C ARG A 232 11.59 10.59 15.13
N PRO A 233 11.32 9.39 15.67
CA PRO A 233 10.90 8.26 14.85
C PRO A 233 9.55 8.55 14.17
N PRO A 234 9.26 7.94 12.99
CA PRO A 234 8.02 8.13 12.24
C PRO A 234 6.74 8.02 13.07
N TRP A 235 6.67 7.05 14.00
CA TRP A 235 5.50 6.88 14.87
C TRP A 235 5.27 8.07 15.82
N HIS A 236 6.34 8.62 16.41
CA HIS A 236 6.22 9.77 17.30
C HIS A 236 5.85 11.02 16.50
N HIS A 237 6.46 11.20 15.33
CA HIS A 237 6.09 12.28 14.42
C HIS A 237 4.60 12.23 14.03
N ALA A 238 4.08 11.05 13.72
CA ALA A 238 2.67 10.88 13.37
C ALA A 238 1.72 11.31 14.51
N LEU A 239 2.03 10.94 15.76
CA LEU A 239 1.24 11.36 16.92
C LEU A 239 1.29 12.88 17.12
N VAL A 240 2.47 13.49 16.97
CA VAL A 240 2.62 14.96 17.03
C VAL A 240 1.76 15.63 15.95
N GLN A 241 1.79 15.13 14.71
CA GLN A 241 0.98 15.68 13.60
C GLN A 241 -0.53 15.57 13.84
N LEU A 242 -0.99 14.52 14.52
CA LEU A 242 -2.41 14.38 14.89
C LEU A 242 -2.85 15.38 15.96
N VAL A 243 -1.94 15.81 16.85
CA VAL A 243 -2.21 16.80 17.90
C VAL A 243 -2.09 18.23 17.39
N THR A 244 -1.30 18.47 16.32
CA THR A 244 -1.05 19.81 15.76
C THR A 244 -2.31 20.67 15.56
N PRO A 245 -3.44 20.16 15.03
CA PRO A 245 -4.65 20.99 14.88
C PRO A 245 -5.19 21.52 16.22
N SER A 246 -5.10 20.75 17.29
CA SER A 246 -5.57 21.12 18.64
C SER A 246 -4.70 22.22 19.26
N VAL A 247 -3.37 22.14 19.08
CA VAL A 247 -2.43 23.17 19.60
C VAL A 247 -2.44 24.46 18.77
N ALA A 248 -2.82 24.41 17.49
CA ALA A 248 -2.77 25.55 16.59
C ALA A 248 -3.61 26.75 17.09
N GLY A 249 -4.80 26.49 17.63
CA GLY A 249 -5.67 27.53 18.19
C GLY A 249 -5.05 28.23 19.40
N VAL A 250 -4.42 27.46 20.30
CA VAL A 250 -3.75 27.98 21.50
C VAL A 250 -2.54 28.84 21.12
N VAL A 251 -1.77 28.43 20.12
CA VAL A 251 -0.64 29.22 19.61
C VAL A 251 -1.11 30.53 18.97
N SER A 252 -2.21 30.52 18.20
CA SER A 252 -2.79 31.73 17.61
C SER A 252 -3.14 32.78 18.68
N GLU A 253 -3.75 32.37 19.80
CA GLU A 253 -4.07 33.29 20.90
C GLU A 253 -2.84 33.89 21.58
N VAL A 254 -1.73 33.14 21.66
CA VAL A 254 -0.47 33.67 22.19
C VAL A 254 0.16 34.65 21.21
N ILE A 255 0.18 34.36 19.90
CA ILE A 255 0.71 35.28 18.88
C ILE A 255 -0.01 36.64 18.95
N LYS A 256 -1.33 36.64 19.11
CA LYS A 256 -2.13 37.87 19.27
C LYS A 256 -1.76 38.68 20.51
N ALA A 257 -1.30 38.02 21.56
CA ALA A 257 -0.83 38.65 22.80
C ALA A 257 0.63 39.14 22.73
N VAL A 258 1.41 38.70 21.74
CA VAL A 258 2.80 39.13 21.53
C VAL A 258 2.82 40.46 20.77
N PRO A 259 3.49 41.50 21.32
CA PRO A 259 3.53 42.80 20.66
C PRO A 259 4.32 42.75 19.34
N PRO A 260 3.90 43.53 18.31
CA PRO A 260 4.55 43.57 16.99
C PRO A 260 5.97 44.16 17.01
N LEU A 261 6.32 44.87 18.06
CA LEU A 261 7.67 45.38 18.28
C LEU A 261 8.18 44.79 19.60
N PRO A 262 9.46 44.35 19.66
CA PRO A 262 10.04 43.92 20.91
C PRO A 262 9.96 45.06 21.92
N PRO A 263 9.74 44.76 23.22
CA PRO A 263 9.59 45.79 24.24
C PRO A 263 10.75 46.80 24.17
N ALA A 264 10.41 48.10 24.17
CA ALA A 264 11.38 49.18 24.00
C ALA A 264 12.61 48.98 24.91
N LYS A 265 13.82 49.18 24.38
CA LYS A 265 15.07 49.07 25.14
C LYS A 265 14.98 49.91 26.44
N PRO A 266 14.88 49.32 27.64
CA PRO A 266 14.96 50.04 28.89
C PRO A 266 16.28 50.81 29.01
N ALA A 267 16.24 51.87 29.82
CA ALA A 267 17.39 52.70 30.15
C ALA A 267 18.54 51.93 30.83
N HIS A 268 18.29 50.71 31.34
CA HIS A 268 19.28 49.86 31.99
C HIS A 268 19.24 48.42 31.44
N PRO A 269 20.39 47.80 31.06
CA PRO A 269 20.45 46.46 30.48
C PRO A 269 19.87 45.35 31.36
N SER A 270 19.99 45.47 32.69
CA SER A 270 19.50 44.48 33.67
C SER A 270 17.98 44.40 33.76
N GLN A 271 17.26 45.49 33.46
CA GLN A 271 15.78 45.51 33.50
C GLN A 271 15.15 44.89 32.24
N LEU A 272 15.93 44.79 31.16
CA LEU A 272 15.53 44.20 29.88
C LEU A 272 15.33 42.70 30.04
N SER A 273 16.28 42.04 30.71
CA SER A 273 16.24 40.60 30.99
C SER A 273 15.04 40.21 31.86
N VAL A 274 14.77 40.97 32.94
CA VAL A 274 13.71 40.62 33.92
C VAL A 274 12.31 40.83 33.35
N ARG A 275 12.07 41.92 32.60
CA ARG A 275 10.76 42.15 31.96
C ARG A 275 10.49 41.15 30.85
N LEU A 276 11.50 40.84 30.04
CA LEU A 276 11.41 39.83 28.99
C LEU A 276 11.10 38.46 29.60
N GLU A 277 11.80 38.08 30.66
CA GLU A 277 11.58 36.82 31.38
C GLU A 277 10.15 36.72 31.94
N HIS A 278 9.60 37.81 32.50
CA HIS A 278 8.22 37.83 32.99
C HIS A 278 7.19 37.62 31.86
N HIS A 279 7.38 38.27 30.72
CA HIS A 279 6.49 38.10 29.57
C HIS A 279 6.61 36.70 28.95
N LEU A 280 7.83 36.18 28.78
CA LEU A 280 8.06 34.82 28.31
C LEU A 280 7.42 33.79 29.23
N ALA A 281 7.53 33.97 30.55
CA ALA A 281 6.88 33.11 31.51
C ALA A 281 5.34 33.15 31.41
N ALA A 282 4.77 34.35 31.22
CA ALA A 282 3.34 34.54 31.07
C ALA A 282 2.79 33.89 29.78
N TRP A 283 3.45 34.08 28.63
CA TRP A 283 3.02 33.44 27.38
C TRP A 283 3.22 31.92 27.39
N THR A 284 4.31 31.43 27.98
CA THR A 284 4.51 30.00 28.18
C THR A 284 3.38 29.42 29.04
N LEU A 285 3.01 30.11 30.11
CA LEU A 285 1.90 29.71 30.97
C LEU A 285 0.57 29.70 30.19
N GLN A 286 0.31 30.73 29.39
CA GLN A 286 -0.87 30.83 28.54
C GLN A 286 -0.98 29.66 27.55
N LEU A 287 0.14 29.18 26.99
CA LEU A 287 0.14 27.97 26.15
C LEU A 287 -0.31 26.73 26.94
N LEU A 288 0.25 26.53 28.14
CA LEU A 288 -0.05 25.33 28.96
C LEU A 288 -1.49 25.35 29.47
N THR A 289 -1.96 26.48 29.99
CA THR A 289 -3.35 26.64 30.47
C THR A 289 -4.35 26.65 29.31
N GLY A 290 -3.95 27.16 28.15
CA GLY A 290 -4.77 27.11 26.93
C GLY A 290 -5.01 25.67 26.50
N MET A 291 -3.98 24.81 26.55
CA MET A 291 -4.09 23.39 26.24
C MET A 291 -4.95 22.62 27.22
N GLU A 292 -4.93 22.97 28.51
CA GLU A 292 -5.88 22.45 29.49
C GLU A 292 -7.34 22.74 29.07
N GLY A 293 -7.60 23.96 28.59
CA GLY A 293 -8.94 24.39 28.17
C GLY A 293 -9.44 23.81 26.84
N VAL A 294 -8.57 23.25 26.00
CA VAL A 294 -8.92 22.61 24.71
C VAL A 294 -8.56 21.13 24.66
N ALA A 295 -8.39 20.49 25.82
CA ALA A 295 -7.98 19.10 25.92
C ALA A 295 -8.92 18.16 25.13
N ASP A 296 -10.22 18.46 25.15
CA ASP A 296 -11.30 17.76 24.43
C ASP A 296 -11.15 17.75 22.91
N THR A 297 -10.34 18.65 22.35
CA THR A 297 -10.06 18.69 20.91
C THR A 297 -8.95 17.72 20.48
N VAL A 298 -8.22 17.12 21.42
CA VAL A 298 -7.15 16.15 21.12
C VAL A 298 -7.78 14.78 20.81
N PRO A 299 -7.43 14.11 19.69
CA PRO A 299 -8.03 12.83 19.35
C PRO A 299 -7.84 11.77 20.44
N LEU A 300 -8.94 11.17 20.90
CA LEU A 300 -8.96 10.18 21.99
C LEU A 300 -8.04 8.98 21.71
N SER A 301 -7.97 8.53 20.46
CA SER A 301 -7.06 7.47 20.01
C SER A 301 -5.59 7.81 20.25
N VAL A 302 -5.18 9.08 20.12
CA VAL A 302 -3.81 9.52 20.42
C VAL A 302 -3.55 9.50 21.92
N ILE A 303 -4.51 9.95 22.73
CA ILE A 303 -4.41 9.93 24.19
C ILE A 303 -4.27 8.49 24.68
N TYR A 304 -5.09 7.57 24.15
CA TYR A 304 -5.04 6.15 24.48
C TYR A 304 -3.70 5.51 24.09
N VAL A 305 -3.18 5.81 22.89
CA VAL A 305 -1.83 5.36 22.46
C VAL A 305 -0.78 5.88 23.43
N ALA A 306 -0.76 7.18 23.73
CA ALA A 306 0.24 7.79 24.59
C ALA A 306 0.20 7.23 26.01
N HIS A 307 -0.99 7.03 26.57
CA HIS A 307 -1.19 6.40 27.88
C HIS A 307 -0.66 4.97 27.90
N THR A 308 -0.98 4.18 26.87
CA THR A 308 -0.49 2.82 26.74
C THR A 308 1.04 2.79 26.61
N VAL A 309 1.64 3.65 25.78
CA VAL A 309 3.10 3.79 25.62
C VAL A 309 3.79 4.15 26.94
N ASN A 310 3.17 5.02 27.75
CA ASN A 310 3.69 5.42 29.05
C ASN A 310 3.87 4.22 30.01
N SER A 311 3.04 3.17 29.89
CA SER A 311 3.11 1.98 30.76
C SER A 311 4.34 1.07 30.53
N TYR A 312 4.97 1.17 29.35
CA TYR A 312 6.16 0.38 29.00
C TYR A 312 7.36 1.24 28.61
N LEU A 313 7.38 2.50 29.06
CA LEU A 313 8.51 3.40 28.85
C LEU A 313 9.76 2.87 29.58
N PRO A 314 10.95 2.89 28.94
CA PRO A 314 12.20 2.61 29.62
C PRO A 314 12.40 3.50 30.86
N PRO A 315 12.86 2.95 32.00
CA PRO A 315 12.96 3.69 33.27
C PRO A 315 13.97 4.85 33.24
N THR A 316 14.85 4.88 32.24
CA THR A 316 15.83 5.95 32.03
C THR A 316 15.22 7.22 31.46
N LEU A 317 14.05 7.13 30.82
CA LEU A 317 13.43 8.25 30.11
C LEU A 317 12.40 8.94 30.99
N LYS A 318 12.43 10.27 31.00
CA LYS A 318 11.51 11.09 31.79
C LYS A 318 10.78 12.05 30.88
N PRO A 319 9.53 11.78 30.49
CA PRO A 319 8.74 12.68 29.66
C PRO A 319 8.47 14.02 30.36
N THR A 320 8.28 15.09 29.57
CA THR A 320 7.83 16.38 30.10
C THR A 320 6.48 16.22 30.79
N GLY A 321 6.32 16.81 31.99
CA GLY A 321 5.10 16.66 32.79
C GLY A 321 4.86 15.24 33.33
N GLY A 322 5.84 14.34 33.25
CA GLY A 322 5.75 12.98 33.79
C GLY A 322 4.90 12.00 32.98
N HIS A 323 4.39 12.41 31.81
CA HIS A 323 3.57 11.55 30.95
C HIS A 323 3.86 11.76 29.46
N VAL A 324 3.78 10.69 28.66
CA VAL A 324 4.05 10.72 27.21
C VAL A 324 3.12 11.67 26.44
N ILE A 325 1.83 11.77 26.81
CA ILE A 325 0.89 12.68 26.13
C ILE A 325 1.34 14.15 26.22
N THR A 326 1.84 14.55 27.38
CA THR A 326 2.31 15.92 27.65
C THR A 326 3.57 16.21 26.85
N GLN A 327 4.48 15.24 26.75
CA GLN A 327 5.62 15.34 25.84
C GLN A 327 5.19 15.51 24.37
N ILE A 328 4.18 14.79 23.90
CA ILE A 328 3.66 14.91 22.52
C ILE A 328 3.02 16.29 22.30
N VAL A 329 2.20 16.78 23.22
CA VAL A 329 1.55 18.10 23.14
C VAL A 329 2.61 19.22 23.13
N VAL A 330 3.58 19.18 24.04
CA VAL A 330 4.67 20.18 24.08
C VAL A 330 5.52 20.12 22.82
N SER A 331 5.78 18.91 22.30
CA SER A 331 6.46 18.71 21.02
C SER A 331 5.67 19.31 19.85
N ALA A 332 4.34 19.22 19.86
CA ALA A 332 3.48 19.82 18.85
C ALA A 332 3.49 21.35 18.94
N LEU A 333 3.34 21.91 20.15
CA LEU A 333 3.48 23.35 20.42
C LEU A 333 4.80 23.89 19.87
N TYR A 334 5.92 23.24 20.23
CA TYR A 334 7.25 23.62 19.75
C TYR A 334 7.34 23.58 18.23
N SER A 335 6.74 22.57 17.58
CA SER A 335 6.78 22.42 16.12
C SER A 335 6.03 23.53 15.39
N VAL A 336 4.87 23.94 15.90
CA VAL A 336 4.09 25.06 15.35
C VAL A 336 4.84 26.38 15.55
N ILE A 337 5.36 26.62 16.77
CA ILE A 337 6.10 27.83 17.13
C ILE A 337 7.37 27.99 16.31
N ASN A 338 8.09 26.90 16.04
CA ASN A 338 9.34 26.93 15.29
C ASN A 338 9.14 26.94 13.75
N SER A 339 7.89 27.10 13.28
CA SER A 339 7.54 27.15 11.86
C SER A 339 6.94 28.50 11.51
N ARG A 340 7.74 29.40 10.90
CA ARG A 340 7.27 30.74 10.51
C ARG A 340 6.05 30.69 9.60
N SER A 341 6.03 29.78 8.62
CA SER A 341 4.88 29.61 7.73
C SER A 341 3.62 29.21 8.50
N SER A 342 3.75 28.35 9.52
CA SER A 342 2.62 27.97 10.36
C SER A 342 2.11 29.15 11.20
N LEU A 343 3.00 30.00 11.71
CA LEU A 343 2.57 31.21 12.44
C LEU A 343 1.93 32.26 11.53
N ASP A 344 2.43 32.41 10.30
CA ASP A 344 1.83 33.28 9.28
C ASP A 344 0.42 32.80 8.89
N GLU A 345 0.18 31.50 8.81
CA GLU A 345 -1.14 30.91 8.55
C GLU A 345 -2.14 31.09 9.72
N LEU A 346 -1.63 31.20 10.96
CA LEU A 346 -2.44 31.33 12.17
C LEU A 346 -2.77 32.78 12.55
N ASN A 347 -2.17 33.75 11.88
CA ASN A 347 -2.36 35.17 12.16
C ASN A 347 -3.05 35.86 10.97
N ASP A 348 -3.93 36.82 11.25
CA ASP A 348 -4.68 37.55 10.19
C ASP A 348 -3.76 38.39 9.29
N SER A 349 -2.54 38.66 9.76
CA SER A 349 -1.49 39.38 9.04
C SER A 349 -0.14 38.66 9.19
N PRO A 350 0.77 38.78 8.22
CA PRO A 350 2.10 38.17 8.33
C PRO A 350 2.80 38.61 9.62
N ILE A 351 3.41 37.68 10.33
CA ILE A 351 4.07 38.00 11.59
C ILE A 351 5.28 38.89 11.37
N THR A 352 5.46 39.86 12.26
CA THR A 352 6.64 40.73 12.26
C THR A 352 7.89 39.96 12.72
N ASP A 353 9.08 40.42 12.35
CA ASP A 353 10.33 39.79 12.81
C ASP A 353 10.47 39.85 14.34
N GLY A 354 9.96 40.92 14.98
CA GLY A 354 9.94 41.04 16.44
C GLY A 354 9.04 40.00 17.11
N GLN A 355 7.85 39.72 16.54
CA GLN A 355 6.98 38.64 17.01
C GLN A 355 7.61 37.28 16.78
N TRP A 356 8.25 37.07 15.63
CA TRP A 356 8.95 35.83 15.32
C TRP A 356 10.06 35.54 16.36
N ASP A 357 10.94 36.50 16.62
CA ASP A 357 12.03 36.35 17.60
C ASP A 357 11.49 36.02 19.00
N MET A 358 10.38 36.65 19.39
CA MET A 358 9.75 36.41 20.69
C MET A 358 9.09 35.04 20.78
N MET A 359 8.40 34.60 19.72
CA MET A 359 7.82 33.26 19.65
C MET A 359 8.91 32.18 19.68
N ILE A 360 10.05 32.41 19.01
CA ILE A 360 11.21 31.51 19.11
C ILE A 360 11.72 31.43 20.56
N ALA A 361 11.82 32.56 21.27
CA ALA A 361 12.19 32.55 22.68
C ALA A 361 11.19 31.80 23.57
N VAL A 362 9.89 31.86 23.27
CA VAL A 362 8.87 31.00 23.92
C VAL A 362 9.12 29.53 23.59
N GLY A 363 9.44 29.19 22.33
CA GLY A 363 9.81 27.84 21.91
C GLY A 363 11.05 27.30 22.63
N GLU A 364 12.09 28.11 22.80
CA GLU A 364 13.28 27.76 23.59
C GLU A 364 12.91 27.49 25.05
N ARG A 365 11.99 28.27 25.63
CA ARG A 365 11.51 28.07 26.99
C ARG A 365 10.78 26.73 27.18
N LEU A 366 10.02 26.28 26.17
CA LEU A 366 9.38 24.95 26.16
C LEU A 366 10.39 23.80 26.30
N CYS A 367 11.65 24.00 25.90
CA CYS A 367 12.71 23.00 26.05
C CYS A 367 13.26 22.91 27.48
N SER A 368 13.00 23.92 28.32
CA SER A 368 13.48 24.03 29.71
C SER A 368 12.37 23.95 30.77
N LEU A 369 11.20 23.38 30.41
CA LEU A 369 10.05 23.29 31.33
C LEU A 369 10.33 22.50 32.62
N HIS A 370 11.37 21.65 32.60
CA HIS A 370 11.78 20.83 33.75
C HIS A 370 12.60 21.58 34.82
N ASP A 371 13.11 22.77 34.50
CA ASP A 371 13.93 23.59 35.41
C ASP A 371 13.11 24.68 36.14
N SER A 372 11.79 24.68 35.99
CA SER A 372 10.93 25.84 36.30
C SER A 372 9.63 25.46 37.00
N ASN A 373 8.94 26.47 37.55
CA ASN A 373 7.71 26.35 38.37
C ASN A 373 6.45 25.91 37.56
N TYR A 374 6.59 25.20 36.43
CA TYR A 374 5.46 24.81 35.58
C TYR A 374 4.87 23.43 35.92
N ASP A 375 5.46 22.67 36.85
CA ASP A 375 5.01 21.33 37.20
C ASP A 375 3.52 21.24 37.51
N THR A 376 2.97 22.23 38.23
CA THR A 376 1.52 22.29 38.54
C THR A 376 0.68 22.37 37.27
N HIS A 377 1.05 23.24 36.32
CA HIS A 377 0.32 23.44 35.07
C HIS A 377 0.48 22.26 34.10
N LEU A 378 1.67 21.66 34.06
CA LEU A 378 1.91 20.42 33.31
C LEU A 378 1.05 19.28 33.85
N ASN A 379 0.94 19.14 35.18
CA ASN A 379 0.08 18.13 35.79
C ASN A 379 -1.41 18.39 35.51
N GLN A 380 -1.86 19.64 35.59
CA GLN A 380 -3.25 20.02 35.26
C GLN A 380 -3.60 19.68 33.81
N MET A 381 -2.76 20.08 32.85
CA MET A 381 -2.93 19.74 31.43
C MET A 381 -2.94 18.22 31.23
N THR A 382 -2.03 17.49 31.89
CA THR A 382 -1.97 16.02 31.81
C THR A 382 -3.27 15.39 32.31
N GLN A 383 -3.78 15.86 33.45
CA GLN A 383 -5.04 15.37 34.03
C GLN A 383 -6.24 15.67 33.13
N ALA A 384 -6.33 16.88 32.56
CA ALA A 384 -7.41 17.25 31.64
C ALA A 384 -7.43 16.37 30.38
N LEU A 385 -6.25 16.03 29.85
CA LEU A 385 -6.14 15.12 28.70
C LEU A 385 -6.54 13.68 29.08
N LEU A 386 -6.06 13.19 30.22
CA LEU A 386 -6.33 11.81 30.66
C LEU A 386 -7.77 11.59 31.14
N ALA A 387 -8.45 12.63 31.63
CA ALA A 387 -9.85 12.54 32.07
C ALA A 387 -10.79 12.03 30.95
N GLN A 388 -10.44 12.26 29.68
CA GLN A 388 -11.20 11.72 28.55
C GLN A 388 -11.18 10.20 28.46
N LEU A 389 -10.19 9.55 29.07
CA LEU A 389 -10.13 8.08 29.13
C LEU A 389 -11.05 7.52 30.22
N ASP A 390 -11.47 8.32 31.20
CA ASP A 390 -12.37 7.85 32.27
C ASP A 390 -13.78 7.58 31.74
N ASP A 391 -14.17 8.26 30.67
CA ASP A 391 -15.47 8.12 29.97
C ASP A 391 -15.43 7.07 28.85
N LEU A 392 -14.31 6.36 28.65
CA LEU A 392 -14.23 5.26 27.69
C LEU A 392 -14.98 4.05 28.25
N ASP A 393 -16.20 3.84 27.77
CA ASP A 393 -16.88 2.56 27.93
C ASP A 393 -16.06 1.45 27.25
N ASP A 394 -16.07 0.25 27.82
CA ASP A 394 -15.53 -0.98 27.21
C ASP A 394 -16.40 -1.37 25.99
N GLU A 395 -16.46 -0.51 24.97
CA GLU A 395 -17.14 -0.80 23.73
C GLU A 395 -16.40 -1.93 23.00
N GLY A 396 -17.16 -2.93 22.57
CA GLY A 396 -16.65 -4.05 21.79
C GLY A 396 -15.95 -3.56 20.52
N GLU A 397 -15.03 -4.39 19.99
CA GLU A 397 -14.38 -4.14 18.70
C GLU A 397 -15.47 -3.88 17.64
N GLU A 398 -15.37 -2.75 16.94
CA GLU A 398 -16.32 -2.31 15.90
C GLU A 398 -16.37 -3.34 14.75
N ASP A 399 -17.49 -3.38 14.02
CA ASP A 399 -17.68 -4.25 12.86
C ASP A 399 -16.48 -4.13 11.91
N SER A 400 -15.77 -5.23 11.72
CA SER A 400 -14.62 -5.27 10.84
C SER A 400 -15.10 -5.21 9.40
N LEU A 401 -14.29 -4.62 8.51
CA LEU A 401 -14.53 -4.73 7.06
C LEU A 401 -14.64 -6.21 6.61
N ASP A 402 -14.01 -7.13 7.35
CA ASP A 402 -14.03 -8.56 7.09
C ASP A 402 -15.36 -9.26 7.44
N ASP A 403 -16.24 -8.60 8.20
CA ASP A 403 -17.53 -9.15 8.61
C ASP A 403 -18.56 -9.07 7.46
N TYR A 404 -18.35 -8.16 6.50
CA TYR A 404 -19.17 -8.07 5.30
C TYR A 404 -18.88 -9.21 4.33
N THR A 405 -19.93 -9.91 3.90
CA THR A 405 -19.82 -11.01 2.94
C THR A 405 -20.02 -10.59 1.49
N ASP A 406 -20.66 -9.44 1.27
CA ASP A 406 -21.02 -8.91 -0.04
C ASP A 406 -19.95 -7.91 -0.52
N GLU A 407 -19.37 -8.17 -1.68
CA GLU A 407 -18.33 -7.33 -2.28
C GLU A 407 -18.85 -5.92 -2.63
N GLU A 408 -20.11 -5.78 -3.05
CA GLU A 408 -20.69 -4.48 -3.37
C GLU A 408 -20.81 -3.61 -2.11
N VAL A 409 -21.14 -4.24 -0.98
CA VAL A 409 -21.19 -3.56 0.33
C VAL A 409 -19.78 -3.13 0.76
N VAL A 410 -18.79 -4.02 0.65
CA VAL A 410 -17.38 -3.70 0.95
C VAL A 410 -16.89 -2.51 0.11
N GLU A 411 -17.18 -2.50 -1.19
CA GLU A 411 -16.81 -1.40 -2.10
C GLU A 411 -17.51 -0.09 -1.73
N SER A 412 -18.80 -0.15 -1.37
CA SER A 412 -19.58 1.02 -0.92
C SER A 412 -19.01 1.61 0.38
N VAL A 413 -18.74 0.77 1.39
CA VAL A 413 -18.14 1.18 2.67
C VAL A 413 -16.77 1.82 2.45
N CYS A 414 -15.89 1.18 1.67
CA CYS A 414 -14.57 1.75 1.36
C CYS A 414 -14.67 3.08 0.61
N THR A 415 -15.70 3.26 -0.23
CA THR A 415 -15.96 4.52 -0.93
C THR A 415 -16.42 5.62 0.03
N ALA A 416 -17.32 5.31 0.96
CA ALA A 416 -17.75 6.24 2.00
C ALA A 416 -16.58 6.68 2.89
N LEU A 417 -15.78 5.73 3.37
CA LEU A 417 -14.59 6.00 4.17
C LEU A 417 -13.54 6.84 3.43
N ALA A 418 -13.30 6.53 2.14
CA ALA A 418 -12.41 7.35 1.32
C ALA A 418 -12.92 8.79 1.19
N ASN A 419 -14.24 9.00 1.01
CA ASN A 419 -14.83 10.33 0.97
C ASN A 419 -14.70 11.08 2.30
N THR A 420 -14.85 10.38 3.43
CA THR A 420 -14.61 10.96 4.77
C THR A 420 -13.18 11.47 4.89
N VAL A 421 -12.18 10.71 4.44
CA VAL A 421 -10.77 11.16 4.45
C VAL A 421 -10.56 12.35 3.50
N LEU A 422 -11.10 12.28 2.29
CA LEU A 422 -10.97 13.32 1.26
C LEU A 422 -11.67 14.64 1.63
N SER A 423 -12.56 14.65 2.62
CA SER A 423 -13.23 15.87 3.11
C SER A 423 -12.26 16.90 3.69
N SER A 424 -11.04 16.50 4.05
CA SER A 424 -9.99 17.37 4.59
C SER A 424 -8.77 17.44 3.67
N VAL A 425 -8.09 18.59 3.64
CA VAL A 425 -6.83 18.78 2.86
C VAL A 425 -5.74 17.82 3.34
N GLN A 426 -5.63 17.61 4.65
CA GLN A 426 -4.68 16.67 5.24
C GLN A 426 -4.97 15.23 4.80
N GLY A 427 -6.24 14.83 4.76
CA GLY A 427 -6.64 13.50 4.29
C GLY A 427 -6.38 13.29 2.80
N GLN A 428 -6.58 14.32 1.97
CA GLN A 428 -6.19 14.29 0.54
C GLN A 428 -4.69 14.04 0.38
N HIS A 429 -3.85 14.77 1.12
CA HIS A 429 -2.40 14.54 1.12
C HIS A 429 -2.03 13.15 1.62
N ALA A 430 -2.68 12.66 2.66
CA ALA A 430 -2.41 11.36 3.23
C ALA A 430 -2.63 10.24 2.20
N LEU A 431 -3.76 10.28 1.50
CA LEU A 431 -4.09 9.29 0.47
C LEU A 431 -3.11 9.33 -0.72
N VAL A 432 -2.71 10.53 -1.17
CA VAL A 432 -1.71 10.69 -2.24
C VAL A 432 -0.35 10.16 -1.81
N ALA A 433 0.09 10.46 -0.58
CA ALA A 433 1.37 10.00 -0.05
C ALA A 433 1.42 8.46 0.03
N VAL A 434 0.36 7.82 0.53
CA VAL A 434 0.27 6.34 0.58
C VAL A 434 0.25 5.75 -0.83
N TRP A 435 -0.50 6.34 -1.76
CA TRP A 435 -0.54 5.87 -3.15
C TRP A 435 0.83 5.93 -3.83
N GLU A 436 1.52 7.07 -3.74
CA GLU A 436 2.86 7.24 -4.33
C GLU A 436 3.89 6.31 -3.68
N PHE A 437 3.77 6.08 -2.37
CA PHE A 437 4.58 5.11 -1.67
C PHE A 437 4.37 3.68 -2.19
N LEU A 438 3.12 3.22 -2.29
CA LEU A 438 2.80 1.89 -2.80
C LEU A 438 3.35 1.71 -4.22
N LYS A 439 3.15 2.71 -5.09
CA LYS A 439 3.64 2.71 -6.47
C LYS A 439 5.16 2.57 -6.62
N ARG A 440 5.93 2.89 -5.58
CA ARG A 440 7.40 2.74 -5.57
C ARG A 440 7.88 1.48 -4.87
N ASN A 441 7.04 0.87 -4.03
CA ASN A 441 7.47 -0.14 -3.06
C ASN A 441 6.67 -1.45 -3.12
N MET A 442 5.86 -1.70 -4.15
CA MET A 442 5.08 -2.95 -4.25
C MET A 442 5.93 -4.23 -4.25
N GLU A 443 7.17 -4.21 -4.77
CA GLU A 443 8.07 -5.37 -4.68
C GLU A 443 8.40 -5.71 -3.20
N TRP A 444 8.69 -4.69 -2.39
CA TRP A 444 8.92 -4.87 -0.95
C TRP A 444 7.66 -5.36 -0.23
N VAL A 445 6.48 -4.83 -0.59
CA VAL A 445 5.20 -5.27 -0.03
C VAL A 445 4.96 -6.75 -0.33
N GLN A 446 5.23 -7.19 -1.55
CA GLN A 446 5.11 -8.59 -1.97
C GLN A 446 6.00 -9.52 -1.14
N GLU A 447 7.30 -9.18 -1.03
CA GLU A 447 8.28 -9.97 -0.28
C GLU A 447 7.93 -10.04 1.21
N THR A 448 7.53 -8.92 1.81
CA THR A 448 7.20 -8.85 3.25
C THR A 448 5.92 -9.62 3.58
N LEU A 449 4.95 -9.63 2.66
CA LEU A 449 3.75 -10.48 2.76
C LEU A 449 4.04 -11.97 2.50
N GLY A 450 5.26 -12.33 2.07
CA GLY A 450 5.60 -13.69 1.65
C GLY A 450 4.77 -14.19 0.47
N VAL A 451 4.29 -13.27 -0.38
CA VAL A 451 3.48 -13.61 -1.55
C VAL A 451 4.40 -13.93 -2.72
N PRO A 452 4.21 -15.07 -3.40
CA PRO A 452 5.08 -15.45 -4.50
C PRO A 452 4.94 -14.50 -5.69
N ALA A 453 6.05 -14.28 -6.40
CA ALA A 453 6.08 -13.57 -7.67
C ALA A 453 5.20 -14.25 -8.72
N ILE A 454 4.66 -13.48 -9.69
CA ILE A 454 3.86 -14.04 -10.79
C ILE A 454 4.64 -15.14 -11.51
N LEU A 455 5.94 -14.92 -11.74
CA LEU A 455 6.87 -15.94 -12.18
C LEU A 455 7.83 -16.26 -11.03
N PRO A 456 7.86 -17.51 -10.52
CA PRO A 456 8.80 -17.90 -9.48
C PRO A 456 10.24 -17.74 -9.97
N LEU A 457 11.04 -16.98 -9.22
CA LEU A 457 12.44 -16.72 -9.56
C LEU A 457 13.31 -17.92 -9.17
N THR A 458 14.28 -18.25 -10.02
CA THR A 458 15.21 -19.37 -9.84
C THR A 458 16.46 -19.00 -9.04
N THR A 459 16.74 -17.71 -8.86
CA THR A 459 17.91 -17.22 -8.13
C THR A 459 17.50 -16.44 -6.88
N ASP A 460 18.24 -16.64 -5.79
CA ASP A 460 18.09 -15.84 -4.59
C ASP A 460 18.55 -14.41 -4.86
N HIS A 461 17.64 -13.46 -4.67
CA HIS A 461 17.92 -12.04 -4.82
C HIS A 461 18.02 -11.37 -3.45
N PRO A 462 18.78 -10.27 -3.33
CA PRO A 462 18.76 -9.48 -2.11
C PRO A 462 17.34 -8.97 -1.86
N PRO A 463 16.91 -8.88 -0.59
CA PRO A 463 15.60 -8.37 -0.24
C PRO A 463 15.46 -6.95 -0.77
N SER A 464 14.29 -6.66 -1.33
CA SER A 464 13.92 -5.33 -1.79
C SER A 464 14.00 -4.35 -0.61
N GLN A 465 14.54 -3.17 -0.84
CA GLN A 465 14.61 -2.10 0.15
C GLN A 465 13.62 -0.99 -0.22
N PHE A 466 13.19 -0.20 0.77
CA PHE A 466 12.35 0.96 0.50
C PHE A 466 13.04 1.95 -0.44
N SER A 467 12.30 2.41 -1.43
CA SER A 467 12.69 3.50 -2.30
C SER A 467 11.83 4.72 -2.05
N PHE A 468 12.48 5.76 -1.56
CA PHE A 468 11.94 7.11 -1.40
C PHE A 468 12.50 8.08 -2.46
N THR A 469 13.37 7.60 -3.35
CA THR A 469 13.99 8.43 -4.38
C THR A 469 12.93 9.00 -5.31
N ALA A 470 13.09 10.28 -5.68
CA ALA A 470 12.27 10.91 -6.69
C ALA A 470 12.44 10.22 -8.06
N ASP A 471 11.45 10.38 -8.92
CA ASP A 471 11.51 9.89 -10.29
C ASP A 471 12.69 10.51 -11.04
N PRO A 472 13.33 9.77 -11.95
CA PRO A 472 14.43 10.32 -12.73
C PRO A 472 13.93 11.52 -13.57
N PRO A 473 14.69 12.62 -13.64
CA PRO A 473 14.28 13.82 -14.37
C PRO A 473 14.21 13.61 -15.89
N ILE A 474 14.84 12.54 -16.39
CA ILE A 474 14.86 12.16 -17.80
C ILE A 474 14.15 10.82 -17.95
N TYR A 475 13.32 10.71 -19.00
CA TYR A 475 12.62 9.47 -19.31
C TYR A 475 13.60 8.30 -19.44
N ASN A 476 13.48 7.32 -18.55
CA ASN A 476 14.23 6.08 -18.60
C ASN A 476 13.25 4.92 -18.83
N PRO A 477 13.19 4.33 -20.03
CA PRO A 477 12.22 3.29 -20.35
C PRO A 477 12.38 2.05 -19.46
N ILE A 478 13.59 1.72 -19.02
CA ILE A 478 13.83 0.58 -18.12
C ILE A 478 13.27 0.89 -16.73
N TYR A 479 13.42 2.12 -16.26
CA TYR A 479 12.84 2.57 -14.99
C TYR A 479 11.31 2.46 -15.03
N TYR A 480 10.67 3.00 -16.06
CA TYR A 480 9.21 2.93 -16.19
C TYR A 480 8.69 1.52 -16.45
N TYR A 481 9.45 0.68 -17.15
CA TYR A 481 9.15 -0.74 -17.29
C TYR A 481 9.11 -1.45 -15.94
N LYS A 482 10.17 -1.29 -15.12
CA LYS A 482 10.23 -1.86 -13.76
C LYS A 482 9.12 -1.32 -12.84
N ARG A 483 8.72 -0.07 -13.03
CA ARG A 483 7.64 0.55 -12.25
C ARG A 483 6.25 0.10 -12.72
N ALA A 484 6.08 -0.23 -13.99
CA ALA A 484 4.82 -0.69 -14.54
C ALA A 484 4.58 -2.19 -14.29
N ILE A 485 5.66 -2.97 -14.26
CA ILE A 485 5.65 -4.41 -14.09
C ILE A 485 6.42 -4.71 -12.81
N TYR A 486 5.71 -4.80 -11.68
CA TYR A 486 6.23 -5.23 -10.37
C TYR A 486 6.58 -6.73 -10.36
N THR A 487 7.18 -7.22 -11.44
CA THR A 487 7.54 -8.61 -11.65
C THR A 487 8.87 -8.62 -12.38
N ARG A 488 9.84 -9.34 -11.82
CA ARG A 488 11.13 -9.53 -12.45
C ARG A 488 10.99 -10.62 -13.51
N LEU A 489 11.41 -10.30 -14.74
CA LEU A 489 11.54 -11.28 -15.81
C LEU A 489 13.00 -11.63 -15.96
N ASP A 490 13.35 -12.87 -15.68
CA ASP A 490 14.66 -13.44 -15.93
C ASP A 490 14.56 -14.58 -16.94
N GLN A 491 15.51 -14.61 -17.88
CA GLN A 491 15.50 -15.60 -18.96
C GLN A 491 15.63 -17.02 -18.42
N GLU A 492 16.35 -17.21 -17.31
CA GLU A 492 16.54 -18.53 -16.72
C GLU A 492 15.24 -19.10 -16.15
N SER A 493 14.48 -18.33 -15.37
CA SER A 493 13.18 -18.81 -14.86
C SER A 493 12.17 -19.02 -15.99
N LEU A 494 12.19 -18.20 -17.04
CA LEU A 494 11.33 -18.42 -18.22
C LEU A 494 11.65 -19.74 -18.93
N MET A 495 12.93 -20.06 -19.10
CA MET A 495 13.38 -21.29 -19.78
C MET A 495 13.18 -22.54 -18.92
N ASN A 496 13.25 -22.39 -17.60
CA ASN A 496 13.10 -23.48 -16.62
C ASN A 496 11.67 -23.60 -16.07
N PHE A 497 10.73 -22.79 -16.56
CA PHE A 497 9.37 -22.75 -16.05
C PHE A 497 8.68 -24.12 -16.16
N LYS A 498 8.34 -24.71 -15.01
CA LYS A 498 7.65 -26.00 -14.92
C LYS A 498 6.15 -25.78 -14.77
N SER A 499 5.43 -25.99 -15.86
CA SER A 499 3.98 -25.76 -15.90
C SER A 499 3.19 -27.07 -15.87
N ASP A 500 1.98 -27.01 -15.32
CA ASP A 500 1.00 -28.09 -15.36
C ASP A 500 0.24 -28.11 -16.71
N TRP A 501 0.95 -28.54 -17.75
CA TRP A 501 0.38 -28.69 -19.10
C TRP A 501 -0.79 -29.68 -19.13
N ASP A 502 -0.81 -30.65 -18.22
CA ASP A 502 -1.88 -31.64 -18.15
C ASP A 502 -3.22 -30.99 -17.85
N ALA A 503 -3.28 -30.12 -16.84
CA ALA A 503 -4.53 -29.47 -16.50
C ALA A 503 -5.13 -28.67 -17.67
N ILE A 504 -4.30 -28.01 -18.47
CA ILE A 504 -4.76 -27.26 -19.66
C ILE A 504 -5.19 -28.21 -20.77
N LEU A 505 -4.45 -29.27 -21.03
CA LEU A 505 -4.83 -30.27 -22.04
C LEU A 505 -6.04 -31.11 -21.61
N TRP A 506 -6.31 -31.21 -20.31
CA TRP A 506 -7.51 -31.82 -19.73
C TRP A 506 -8.72 -30.87 -19.73
N SER A 507 -8.52 -29.56 -19.79
CA SER A 507 -9.62 -28.60 -19.89
C SER A 507 -10.27 -28.62 -21.28
N ASP A 508 -11.38 -27.91 -21.42
CA ASP A 508 -11.97 -27.63 -22.72
C ASP A 508 -11.06 -26.67 -23.48
N LEU A 509 -10.57 -27.09 -24.65
CA LEU A 509 -9.70 -26.27 -25.49
C LEU A 509 -10.51 -25.23 -26.28
N GLY A 510 -11.82 -25.42 -26.48
CA GLY A 510 -12.66 -24.51 -27.26
C GLY A 510 -12.20 -24.31 -28.70
N LEU A 511 -11.41 -25.26 -29.24
CA LEU A 511 -10.87 -25.22 -30.60
C LEU A 511 -11.52 -26.30 -31.48
N PRO A 512 -11.79 -26.00 -32.76
CA PRO A 512 -12.23 -27.02 -33.70
C PRO A 512 -11.20 -28.16 -33.81
N LYS A 513 -11.69 -29.38 -34.05
CA LYS A 513 -10.86 -30.58 -34.19
C LYS A 513 -9.75 -30.40 -35.23
N ASP A 514 -10.08 -29.84 -36.38
CA ASP A 514 -9.15 -29.65 -37.49
C ASP A 514 -8.02 -28.68 -37.09
N THR A 515 -8.37 -27.61 -36.38
CA THR A 515 -7.39 -26.66 -35.82
C THR A 515 -6.44 -27.33 -34.82
N ILE A 516 -6.96 -28.21 -33.96
CA ILE A 516 -6.13 -28.99 -33.02
C ILE A 516 -5.15 -29.89 -33.80
N ILE A 517 -5.64 -30.60 -34.82
CA ILE A 517 -4.83 -31.47 -35.67
C ILE A 517 -3.73 -30.67 -36.38
N ASP A 518 -4.07 -29.52 -36.96
CA ASP A 518 -3.14 -28.66 -37.69
C ASP A 518 -2.03 -28.13 -36.79
N PHE A 519 -2.35 -27.71 -35.56
CA PHE A 519 -1.33 -27.28 -34.61
C PHE A 519 -0.39 -28.41 -34.19
N ILE A 520 -0.91 -29.62 -33.99
CA ILE A 520 -0.08 -30.78 -33.63
C ILE A 520 0.81 -31.19 -34.80
N LYS A 521 0.30 -31.18 -36.04
CA LYS A 521 1.08 -31.49 -37.27
C LYS A 521 2.28 -30.55 -37.46
N GLN A 522 2.13 -29.26 -37.10
CA GLN A 522 3.19 -28.26 -37.24
C GLN A 522 4.35 -28.42 -36.26
N ARG A 523 4.22 -29.29 -35.26
CA ARG A 523 5.25 -29.50 -34.24
C ARG A 523 6.51 -30.14 -34.84
N PRO A 524 7.71 -29.81 -34.33
CA PRO A 524 8.96 -30.35 -34.84
C PRO A 524 9.03 -31.87 -34.75
N GLU A 525 8.36 -32.51 -33.78
CA GLU A 525 8.39 -33.96 -33.61
C GLU A 525 7.71 -34.74 -34.75
N PHE A 526 6.90 -34.08 -35.58
CA PHE A 526 6.25 -34.68 -36.75
C PHE A 526 6.94 -34.36 -38.08
N LYS A 527 8.06 -33.61 -38.06
CA LYS A 527 8.87 -33.32 -39.26
C LYS A 527 9.74 -34.53 -39.62
N GLU A 528 10.01 -34.71 -40.91
CA GLU A 528 10.73 -35.91 -41.41
C GLU A 528 12.17 -36.03 -40.87
N GLU A 529 12.81 -34.91 -40.58
CA GLU A 529 14.19 -34.83 -40.08
C GLU A 529 14.29 -34.77 -38.54
N ALA A 530 13.20 -35.07 -37.82
CA ALA A 530 13.18 -34.93 -36.37
C ALA A 530 14.03 -35.99 -35.65
N VAL A 531 15.02 -35.55 -34.87
CA VAL A 531 15.76 -36.41 -33.96
C VAL A 531 14.95 -36.59 -32.66
N LEU A 532 14.35 -37.77 -32.50
CA LEU A 532 13.46 -38.09 -31.38
C LEU A 532 14.08 -39.05 -30.39
N THR A 533 13.82 -38.84 -29.11
CA THR A 533 14.07 -39.86 -28.08
C THR A 533 13.13 -41.05 -28.24
N LYS A 534 13.47 -42.20 -27.63
CA LYS A 534 12.62 -43.41 -27.67
C LYS A 534 11.19 -43.16 -27.17
N ILE A 535 11.06 -42.33 -26.14
CA ILE A 535 9.78 -41.98 -25.51
C ILE A 535 8.94 -41.12 -26.46
N GLN A 536 9.54 -40.07 -27.04
CA GLN A 536 8.89 -39.21 -28.01
C GLN A 536 8.45 -39.97 -29.26
N LEU A 537 9.28 -40.91 -29.75
CA LEU A 537 8.94 -41.75 -30.89
C LEU A 537 7.72 -42.64 -30.61
N ALA A 538 7.59 -43.18 -29.39
CA ALA A 538 6.41 -43.93 -28.98
C ALA A 538 5.16 -43.03 -28.90
N ALA A 539 5.30 -41.80 -28.39
CA ALA A 539 4.22 -40.81 -28.32
C ALA A 539 3.73 -40.38 -29.71
N VAL A 540 4.65 -40.07 -30.63
CA VAL A 540 4.36 -39.73 -32.04
C VAL A 540 3.63 -40.88 -32.73
N LYS A 541 4.09 -42.14 -32.54
CA LYS A 541 3.41 -43.32 -33.09
C LYS A 541 1.96 -43.47 -32.61
N LYS A 542 1.67 -43.13 -31.35
CA LYS A 542 0.30 -43.16 -30.81
C LYS A 542 -0.60 -42.07 -31.40
N LEU A 543 -0.06 -40.90 -31.69
CA LEU A 543 -0.83 -39.75 -32.20
C LEU A 543 -1.01 -39.76 -33.72
N LYS A 544 -0.04 -40.29 -34.47
CA LYS A 544 -0.02 -40.29 -35.95
C LYS A 544 -1.30 -40.82 -36.63
N PRO A 545 -1.99 -41.87 -36.13
CA PRO A 545 -3.24 -42.35 -36.71
C PRO A 545 -4.37 -41.30 -36.71
N PHE A 546 -4.41 -40.43 -35.70
CA PHE A 546 -5.46 -39.44 -35.52
C PHE A 546 -5.20 -38.14 -36.29
N LEU A 547 -4.00 -37.96 -36.86
CA LEU A 547 -3.60 -36.77 -37.60
C LEU A 547 -3.83 -36.89 -39.11
N LYS A 548 -4.19 -38.07 -39.63
CA LYS A 548 -4.53 -38.23 -41.05
C LYS A 548 -5.90 -37.61 -41.31
N GLN A 549 -5.96 -36.61 -42.20
CA GLN A 549 -7.24 -36.08 -42.69
C GLN A 549 -7.96 -37.17 -43.49
N THR A 550 -9.27 -37.24 -43.28
CA THR A 550 -10.23 -37.97 -44.12
C THR A 550 -10.39 -37.29 -45.48
N ASP A 551 -9.34 -37.29 -46.32
CA ASP A 551 -9.43 -36.90 -47.74
C ASP A 551 -9.06 -38.04 -48.69
N ASP A 552 -8.72 -39.23 -48.19
CA ASP A 552 -8.56 -40.44 -49.02
C ASP A 552 -9.92 -41.10 -49.41
N SER A 553 -11.06 -40.48 -49.10
CA SER A 553 -12.39 -41.02 -49.42
C SER A 553 -12.97 -40.60 -50.76
N GLU A 554 -12.35 -39.70 -51.54
CA GLU A 554 -12.88 -39.28 -52.86
C GLU A 554 -12.21 -39.93 -54.09
N ILE A 555 -11.22 -40.82 -53.95
CA ILE A 555 -10.54 -41.46 -55.11
C ILE A 555 -10.95 -42.94 -55.29
N LYS A 556 -12.02 -43.43 -54.65
CA LYS A 556 -12.45 -44.84 -54.78
C LYS A 556 -13.86 -45.06 -55.32
N SER A 557 -14.45 -44.11 -56.04
CA SER A 557 -15.75 -44.29 -56.70
C SER A 557 -15.76 -44.25 -58.23
N GLU A 558 -14.63 -44.12 -58.92
CA GLU A 558 -14.62 -44.14 -60.40
C GLU A 558 -14.17 -45.46 -61.07
N ASP A 559 -13.79 -46.49 -60.30
CA ASP A 559 -13.55 -47.82 -60.86
C ASP A 559 -14.53 -48.86 -60.29
N LYS A 560 -15.76 -48.85 -60.83
CA LYS A 560 -16.66 -50.02 -61.06
C LYS A 560 -18.13 -49.58 -61.26
N LYS A 561 -18.50 -49.26 -62.51
CA LYS A 561 -19.48 -50.02 -63.31
C LYS A 561 -19.74 -49.37 -64.65
#